data_AF-A0A0C4DL18-F1
#
_entry.id   AF-A0A0C4DL18-F1
#
_cell.length_a   1.000
_cell.length_b   1.000
_cell.length_c   1.000
_cell.angle_alpha   90.00
_cell.angle_beta   90.00
_cell.angle_gamma   90.00
#
_symmetry.space_group_name_H-M   'P 1'
#
loop_
_entity.id
_entity.type
_entity.pdbx_description
1 polymer ?
#
loop_
_entity_poly.entity_id
_entity_poly.type
_entity_poly.pdbx_seq_one_letter_code
_entity_poly.pdbx_strand_id
1 'polypeptide(L)'
;MSNSSSSASYKHQKEAFVSGHSGGSVAEICSVIGVAPVAVALWSVLQARQSFFQPYTPLAFAVDFLLNVCAVLLATTLYADTSILLSLLLAVPAVVVFALPPSTSRPRRRPKVPPNAESRKKAVASAASADAALPFKAFLTNYRGSMMVATCLAILAVDFRLFPRRFAKVETWGTSLMDMGVGSFVYSGGLETYMAASSRVLRAINRNGLAVFLVANLLTGLVNMTVPTLDVGPAATMGILVGYAATFTGVAVGLDMYNISIKL
;
A
#
# COMPACT_ATOMS: atom_id res chain seq x y z
N MET A 1 16.38 31.49 -28.43
CA MET A 1 17.53 30.57 -28.25
C MET A 1 17.88 30.29 -26.77
N SER A 2 17.29 30.96 -25.78
CA SER A 2 17.56 30.71 -24.34
C SER A 2 16.78 29.54 -23.73
N ASN A 3 15.54 29.27 -24.15
CA ASN A 3 14.75 28.16 -23.59
C ASN A 3 15.27 26.77 -24.02
N SER A 4 15.82 26.63 -25.23
CA SER A 4 16.34 25.35 -25.73
C SER A 4 17.61 24.89 -25.02
N SER A 5 18.51 25.82 -24.64
CA SER A 5 19.72 25.48 -23.88
C SER A 5 19.40 25.11 -22.43
N SER A 6 18.43 25.78 -21.80
CA SER A 6 17.98 25.45 -20.43
C SER A 6 17.31 24.07 -20.36
N SER A 7 16.47 23.71 -21.34
CA SER A 7 15.82 22.40 -21.44
C SER A 7 16.83 21.27 -21.69
N ALA A 8 17.81 21.48 -22.57
CA ALA A 8 18.90 20.53 -22.79
C ALA A 8 19.77 20.33 -21.54
N SER A 9 20.07 21.41 -20.80
CA SER A 9 20.80 21.35 -19.53
C SER A 9 20.01 20.59 -18.47
N TYR A 10 18.70 20.85 -18.33
CA TYR A 10 17.83 20.14 -17.40
C TYR A 10 17.74 18.64 -17.73
N LYS A 11 17.60 18.29 -19.02
CA LYS A 11 17.57 16.90 -19.46
C LYS A 11 18.87 16.16 -19.11
N HIS A 12 20.02 16.80 -19.34
CA HIS A 12 21.32 16.23 -18.97
C HIS A 12 21.46 16.07 -17.45
N GLN A 13 20.97 17.02 -16.66
CA GLN A 13 20.93 16.90 -15.19
C GLN A 13 20.02 15.75 -14.75
N LYS A 14 18.88 15.53 -15.42
CA LYS A 14 17.97 14.42 -15.15
C LYS A 14 18.59 13.07 -15.52
N GLU A 15 19.27 12.98 -16.67
CA GLU A 15 20.00 11.77 -17.09
C GLU A 15 21.12 11.44 -16.08
N ALA A 16 21.96 12.42 -15.73
CA ALA A 16 23.00 12.24 -14.72
C ALA A 16 22.44 11.91 -13.32
N PHE A 17 21.22 12.32 -13.02
CA PHE A 17 20.54 12.00 -11.77
C PHE A 17 20.02 10.55 -11.73
N VAL A 18 19.67 9.97 -12.89
CA VAL A 18 19.09 8.62 -13.03
C VAL A 18 20.15 7.53 -13.23
N SER A 19 21.37 7.89 -13.65
CA SER A 19 22.46 6.93 -13.92
C SER A 19 23.33 6.59 -12.71
N GLY A 20 24.00 5.43 -12.75
CA GLY A 20 25.11 5.08 -11.85
C GLY A 20 24.73 4.54 -10.47
N HIS A 21 23.51 4.03 -10.29
CA HIS A 21 23.04 3.50 -9.01
C HIS A 21 23.58 2.10 -8.74
N SER A 22 24.27 1.93 -7.61
CA SER A 22 24.85 0.65 -7.14
C SER A 22 23.88 -0.22 -6.31
N GLY A 23 22.70 0.31 -5.98
CA GLY A 23 21.64 -0.40 -5.24
C GLY A 23 21.92 -0.49 -3.74
N GLY A 24 20.90 -0.93 -3.00
CA GLY A 24 20.94 -1.10 -1.55
C GLY A 24 21.16 -2.55 -1.13
N SER A 25 21.42 -2.77 0.15
CA SER A 25 21.50 -4.13 0.70
C SER A 25 20.12 -4.79 0.76
N VAL A 26 20.05 -6.11 0.54
CA VAL A 26 18.79 -6.86 0.63
C VAL A 26 18.13 -6.70 2.01
N ALA A 27 18.95 -6.69 3.07
CA ALA A 27 18.46 -6.53 4.44
C ALA A 27 17.76 -5.19 4.67
N GLU A 28 18.30 -4.11 4.11
CA GLU A 28 17.71 -2.77 4.19
C GLU A 28 16.39 -2.71 3.44
N ILE A 29 16.31 -3.25 2.22
CA ILE A 29 15.08 -3.31 1.43
C ILE A 29 14.02 -4.15 2.15
N CYS A 30 14.41 -5.29 2.72
CA CYS A 30 13.52 -6.10 3.55
C CYS A 30 13.02 -5.36 4.79
N SER A 31 13.85 -4.51 5.41
CA SER A 31 13.45 -3.71 6.57
C SER A 31 12.41 -2.64 6.21
N VAL A 32 12.54 -2.00 5.03
CA VAL A 32 11.57 -1.03 4.51
C VAL A 32 10.25 -1.73 4.16
N ILE A 33 10.32 -2.86 3.46
CA ILE A 33 9.14 -3.66 3.12
C ILE A 33 8.46 -4.20 4.39
N GLY A 34 9.23 -4.54 5.42
CA GLY A 34 8.75 -5.02 6.72
C GLY A 34 7.83 -4.04 7.45
N VAL A 35 7.88 -2.74 7.14
CA VAL A 35 6.96 -1.73 7.69
C VAL A 35 5.50 -2.01 7.27
N ALA A 36 5.28 -2.52 6.05
CA ALA A 36 3.94 -2.78 5.53
C ALA A 36 3.17 -3.86 6.34
N PRO A 37 3.75 -5.05 6.62
CA PRO A 37 3.17 -6.01 7.55
C PRO A 37 2.88 -5.45 8.94
N VAL A 38 3.75 -4.59 9.49
CA VAL A 38 3.55 -3.97 10.81
C VAL A 38 2.35 -3.01 10.78
N ALA A 39 2.21 -2.22 9.72
CA ALA A 39 1.06 -1.34 9.52
C ALA A 39 -0.27 -2.13 9.39
N VAL A 40 -0.25 -3.24 8.66
CA VAL A 40 -1.40 -4.16 8.52
C VAL A 40 -1.72 -4.85 9.85
N ALA A 41 -0.72 -5.17 10.67
CA ALA A 41 -0.93 -5.72 12.01
C ALA A 41 -1.61 -4.70 12.93
N LEU A 42 -1.17 -3.44 12.92
CA LEU A 42 -1.84 -2.35 13.65
C LEU A 42 -3.30 -2.18 13.20
N TRP A 43 -3.55 -2.15 11.89
CA TRP A 43 -4.90 -2.10 11.34
C TRP A 43 -5.76 -3.29 11.82
N SER A 44 -5.19 -4.50 11.83
CA SER A 44 -5.86 -5.73 12.25
C SER A 44 -6.19 -5.71 13.75
N VAL A 45 -5.28 -5.19 14.59
CA VAL A 45 -5.51 -5.03 16.03
C VAL A 45 -6.61 -4.00 16.30
N LEU A 46 -6.60 -2.86 15.61
CA LEU A 46 -7.67 -1.85 15.69
C LEU A 46 -9.04 -2.44 15.30
N GLN A 47 -9.09 -3.23 14.24
CA GLN A 47 -10.32 -3.88 13.81
C GLN A 47 -10.78 -4.98 14.78
N ALA A 48 -9.86 -5.82 15.27
CA ALA A 48 -10.19 -6.95 16.14
C ALA A 48 -10.55 -6.53 17.58
N ARG A 49 -9.94 -5.46 18.10
CA ARG A 49 -10.14 -5.00 19.49
C ARG A 49 -11.20 -3.92 19.61
N GLN A 50 -11.23 -2.97 18.66
CA GLN A 50 -12.06 -1.77 18.77
C GLN A 50 -13.20 -1.73 17.75
N SER A 51 -13.27 -2.69 16.81
CA SER A 51 -14.27 -2.71 15.71
C SER A 51 -14.34 -1.38 14.93
N PHE A 52 -13.23 -0.63 14.91
CA PHE A 52 -13.19 0.77 14.52
C PHE A 52 -13.65 1.02 13.08
N PHE A 53 -13.45 0.06 12.17
CA PHE A 53 -13.85 0.20 10.75
C PHE A 53 -15.30 -0.25 10.48
N GLN A 54 -16.11 -0.49 11.52
CA GLN A 54 -17.54 -0.85 11.45
C GLN A 54 -18.37 0.09 12.35
N PRO A 55 -19.09 1.10 11.82
CA PRO A 55 -19.34 1.41 10.40
C PRO A 55 -18.15 2.10 9.72
N TYR A 56 -18.05 1.93 8.39
CA TYR A 56 -16.98 2.55 7.60
C TYR A 56 -17.27 4.04 7.38
N THR A 57 -16.86 4.86 8.34
CA THR A 57 -16.96 6.31 8.29
C THR A 57 -15.84 6.92 7.43
N PRO A 58 -15.96 8.19 7.01
CA PRO A 58 -14.86 8.90 6.33
C PRO A 58 -13.56 8.91 7.16
N LEU A 59 -13.68 8.94 8.49
CA LEU A 59 -12.54 8.86 9.40
C LEU A 59 -11.88 7.48 9.35
N ALA A 60 -12.66 6.41 9.30
CA ALA A 60 -12.14 5.05 9.10
C ALA A 60 -11.40 4.91 7.76
N PHE A 61 -11.90 5.55 6.69
CA PHE A 61 -11.18 5.62 5.42
C PHE A 61 -9.85 6.38 5.53
N ALA A 62 -9.85 7.55 6.19
CA ALA A 62 -8.64 8.34 6.38
C ALA A 62 -7.58 7.55 7.18
N VAL A 63 -7.98 6.82 8.21
CA VAL A 63 -7.07 5.97 8.99
C VAL A 63 -6.57 4.76 8.17
N ASP A 64 -7.43 4.11 7.37
CA ASP A 64 -7.01 3.02 6.46
C ASP A 64 -5.98 3.52 5.44
N PHE A 65 -6.21 4.70 4.85
CA PHE A 65 -5.28 5.35 3.93
C PHE A 65 -3.96 5.75 4.61
N LEU A 66 -4.02 6.36 5.80
CA LEU A 66 -2.83 6.76 6.54
C LEU A 66 -1.95 5.56 6.91
N LEU A 67 -2.56 4.48 7.42
CA LEU A 67 -1.83 3.29 7.84
C LEU A 67 -1.28 2.51 6.66
N ASN A 68 -2.07 2.28 5.62
CA ASN A 68 -1.66 1.36 4.56
C ASN A 68 -1.00 2.04 3.35
N VAL A 69 -1.21 3.34 3.15
CA VAL A 69 -0.64 4.10 2.02
C VAL A 69 0.39 5.11 2.50
N CYS A 70 0.06 5.99 3.44
CA CYS A 70 1.01 7.01 3.91
C CYS A 70 2.17 6.41 4.73
N ALA A 71 1.95 5.38 5.53
CA ALA A 71 3.06 4.74 6.26
C ALA A 71 4.08 4.10 5.30
N VAL A 72 3.59 3.48 4.21
CA VAL A 72 4.45 2.92 3.15
C VAL A 72 5.20 4.04 2.40
N LEU A 73 4.53 5.16 2.12
CA LEU A 73 5.17 6.35 1.54
C LEU A 73 6.29 6.86 2.45
N LEU A 74 6.04 7.01 3.74
CA LEU A 74 7.04 7.49 4.71
C LEU A 74 8.22 6.53 4.84
N ALA A 75 7.95 5.23 4.89
CA ALA A 75 8.98 4.19 4.95
C ALA A 75 9.92 4.24 3.73
N THR A 76 9.38 4.50 2.54
CA THR A 76 10.14 4.49 1.29
C THR A 76 10.82 5.83 0.95
N THR A 77 10.46 6.92 1.66
CA THR A 77 11.00 8.28 1.40
C THR A 77 11.84 8.78 2.58
N LEU A 78 11.19 9.40 3.57
CA LEU A 78 11.84 10.11 4.68
C LEU A 78 12.46 9.18 5.72
N TYR A 79 11.83 8.03 5.98
CA TYR A 79 12.26 7.08 7.01
C TYR A 79 13.03 5.88 6.45
N ALA A 80 13.46 5.94 5.19
CA ALA A 80 14.27 4.90 4.56
C ALA A 80 15.43 4.43 5.46
N ASP A 81 16.22 5.39 5.94
CA ASP A 81 17.41 5.14 6.78
C ASP A 81 17.06 4.73 8.22
N THR A 82 15.83 4.98 8.67
CA THR A 82 15.34 4.70 10.04
C THR A 82 14.06 3.86 10.03
N SER A 83 13.94 2.95 9.06
CA SER A 83 12.73 2.13 8.83
C SER A 83 12.34 1.28 10.06
N ILE A 84 13.33 0.90 10.87
CA ILE A 84 13.14 0.21 12.15
C ILE A 84 12.43 1.11 13.17
N LEU A 85 12.79 2.40 13.23
CA LEU A 85 12.16 3.36 14.13
C LEU A 85 10.69 3.57 13.75
N LEU A 86 10.40 3.68 12.45
CA LEU A 86 9.02 3.76 11.96
C LEU A 86 8.24 2.47 12.30
N SER A 87 8.85 1.29 12.13
CA SER A 87 8.24 0.02 12.52
C SER A 87 7.92 -0.04 14.02
N LEU A 88 8.85 0.39 14.88
CA LEU A 88 8.64 0.48 16.32
C LEU A 88 7.55 1.50 16.68
N LEU A 89 7.53 2.66 16.00
CA LEU A 89 6.53 3.71 16.19
C LEU A 89 5.12 3.22 15.84
N LEU A 90 4.96 2.38 14.80
CA LEU A 90 3.68 1.74 14.48
C LEU A 90 3.37 0.54 15.41
N ALA A 91 4.38 -0.15 15.93
CA ALA A 91 4.19 -1.29 16.82
C ALA A 91 3.71 -0.87 18.22
N VAL A 92 4.20 0.25 18.76
CA VAL A 92 3.79 0.78 20.08
C VAL A 92 2.27 0.96 20.19
N PRO A 93 1.57 1.69 19.30
CA PRO A 93 0.11 1.80 19.36
C PRO A 93 -0.59 0.46 19.11
N ALA A 94 0.01 -0.47 18.35
CA ALA A 94 -0.56 -1.80 18.17
C ALA A 94 -0.57 -2.58 19.49
N VAL A 95 0.53 -2.54 20.25
CA VAL A 95 0.64 -3.19 21.57
C VAL A 95 -0.29 -2.52 22.59
N VAL A 96 -0.37 -1.19 22.59
CA VAL A 96 -1.28 -0.43 23.47
C VAL A 96 -2.74 -0.80 23.19
N VAL A 97 -3.16 -0.80 21.92
CA VAL A 97 -4.54 -1.19 21.55
C VAL A 97 -4.81 -2.66 21.83
N PHE A 98 -3.81 -3.53 21.73
CA PHE A 98 -3.93 -4.94 22.10
C PHE A 98 -4.17 -5.13 23.60
N ALA A 99 -3.53 -4.30 24.44
CA ALA A 99 -3.63 -4.31 25.89
C ALA A 99 -4.89 -3.60 26.44
N LEU A 100 -5.50 -2.70 25.66
CA LEU A 100 -6.79 -2.10 26.00
C LEU A 100 -7.92 -3.15 25.97
N PRO A 101 -8.90 -3.07 26.90
CA PRO A 101 -10.01 -4.00 26.91
C PRO A 101 -10.77 -3.94 25.57
N PRO A 102 -11.22 -5.10 25.03
CA PRO A 102 -12.01 -5.11 23.80
C PRO A 102 -13.21 -4.19 23.97
N SER A 103 -13.41 -3.28 23.02
CA SER A 103 -14.64 -2.51 22.98
C SER A 103 -15.78 -3.50 22.83
N THR A 104 -16.57 -3.68 23.89
CA THR A 104 -17.72 -4.57 23.90
C THR A 104 -18.74 -4.00 22.94
N SER A 105 -18.60 -4.30 21.66
CA SER A 105 -19.68 -4.20 20.70
C SER A 105 -20.76 -5.15 21.18
N ARG A 106 -21.75 -4.57 21.87
CA ARG A 106 -22.93 -5.23 22.42
C ARG A 106 -23.41 -6.26 21.38
N PRO A 107 -23.50 -7.56 21.71
CA PRO A 107 -24.01 -8.53 20.76
C PRO A 107 -25.42 -8.08 20.39
N ARG A 108 -25.59 -7.62 19.16
CA ARG A 108 -26.88 -7.23 18.61
C ARG A 108 -27.75 -8.47 18.72
N ARG A 109 -28.75 -8.45 19.63
CA ARG A 109 -29.70 -9.56 19.83
C ARG A 109 -30.19 -9.98 18.45
N ARG A 110 -29.77 -11.16 18.01
CA ARG A 110 -30.16 -11.70 16.70
C ARG A 110 -31.67 -11.96 16.78
N PRO A 111 -32.48 -11.44 15.83
CA PRO A 111 -33.86 -11.87 15.70
C PRO A 111 -33.90 -13.40 15.54
N LYS A 112 -34.75 -14.08 16.30
CA LYS A 112 -34.88 -15.54 16.28
C LYS A 112 -35.38 -15.94 14.89
N VAL A 113 -34.52 -16.58 14.09
CA VAL A 113 -34.82 -16.96 12.70
C VAL A 113 -35.45 -18.36 12.71
N PRO A 114 -36.43 -18.67 11.84
CA PRO A 114 -37.10 -19.98 11.83
C PRO A 114 -36.14 -21.17 11.60
N PRO A 115 -36.50 -22.39 12.09
CA PRO A 115 -35.60 -23.55 12.19
C PRO A 115 -34.93 -24.00 10.88
N ASN A 116 -35.61 -23.83 9.74
CA ASN A 116 -35.09 -24.22 8.42
C ASN A 116 -33.99 -23.29 7.88
N ALA A 117 -33.85 -22.07 8.41
CA ALA A 117 -32.77 -21.17 8.04
C ALA A 117 -31.50 -21.39 8.89
N GLU A 118 -31.63 -22.03 10.06
CA GLU A 118 -30.49 -22.31 10.94
C GLU A 118 -29.65 -23.49 10.47
N SER A 119 -30.25 -24.52 9.87
CA SER A 119 -29.53 -25.65 9.28
C SER A 119 -28.72 -25.24 8.05
N ARG A 120 -29.29 -24.41 7.17
CA ARG A 120 -28.57 -23.82 6.02
C ARG A 120 -27.50 -22.83 6.46
N LYS A 121 -27.74 -22.02 7.50
CA LYS A 121 -26.71 -21.15 8.08
C LYS A 121 -25.63 -21.93 8.82
N LYS A 122 -25.94 -23.04 9.48
CA LYS A 122 -24.93 -23.92 10.09
C LYS A 122 -24.07 -24.61 9.04
N ALA A 123 -24.64 -25.04 7.91
CA ALA A 123 -23.88 -25.60 6.79
C ALA A 123 -22.98 -24.56 6.09
N VAL A 124 -23.48 -23.33 5.90
CA VAL A 124 -22.69 -22.21 5.36
C VAL A 124 -21.66 -21.70 6.39
N ALA A 125 -21.98 -21.69 7.68
CA ALA A 125 -21.07 -21.32 8.75
C ALA A 125 -20.01 -22.40 9.01
N SER A 126 -20.33 -23.68 8.86
CA SER A 126 -19.37 -24.80 8.95
C SER A 126 -18.43 -24.81 7.76
N ALA A 127 -18.91 -24.45 6.56
CA ALA A 127 -18.05 -24.20 5.41
C ALA A 127 -17.15 -22.96 5.61
N ALA A 128 -17.66 -21.88 6.20
CA ALA A 128 -16.88 -20.69 6.53
C ALA A 128 -15.92 -20.85 7.73
N SER A 129 -16.09 -21.87 8.57
CA SER A 129 -15.22 -22.16 9.71
C SER A 129 -14.19 -23.28 9.44
N ALA A 130 -14.42 -24.14 8.45
CA ALA A 130 -13.36 -24.98 7.87
C ALA A 130 -12.26 -24.17 7.16
N ASP A 131 -12.57 -22.92 6.80
CA ASP A 131 -11.66 -22.00 6.12
C ASP A 131 -10.60 -21.38 7.05
N ALA A 132 -10.58 -21.71 8.36
CA ALA A 132 -9.75 -21.14 9.44
C ALA A 132 -8.21 -21.08 9.22
N ALA A 133 -7.72 -21.54 8.07
CA ALA A 133 -6.53 -20.98 7.40
C ALA A 133 -6.69 -19.49 6.97
N LEU A 134 -7.84 -18.87 7.31
CA LEU A 134 -8.27 -17.48 7.14
C LEU A 134 -7.21 -16.40 7.42
N PRO A 135 -6.35 -16.48 8.47
CA PRO A 135 -5.43 -15.37 8.76
C PRO A 135 -4.28 -15.28 7.76
N PHE A 136 -3.75 -16.42 7.29
CA PHE A 136 -2.63 -16.41 6.34
C PHE A 136 -3.08 -15.89 4.97
N LYS A 137 -4.27 -16.30 4.52
CA LYS A 137 -4.87 -15.79 3.28
C LYS A 137 -5.14 -14.28 3.36
N ALA A 138 -5.67 -13.79 4.50
CA ALA A 138 -5.91 -12.36 4.74
C ALA A 138 -4.61 -11.55 4.76
N PHE A 139 -3.59 -12.09 5.41
CA PHE A 139 -2.27 -11.51 5.44
C PHE A 139 -1.67 -11.41 4.04
N LEU A 140 -1.76 -12.48 3.24
CA LEU A 140 -1.20 -12.50 1.89
C LEU A 140 -1.91 -11.53 0.95
N THR A 141 -3.25 -11.41 1.05
CA THR A 141 -4.00 -10.38 0.31
C THR A 141 -3.58 -8.98 0.72
N ASN A 142 -3.47 -8.68 2.03
CA ASN A 142 -3.02 -7.37 2.48
C ASN A 142 -1.59 -7.07 2.01
N TYR A 143 -0.67 -8.03 2.17
CA TYR A 143 0.71 -7.94 1.72
C TYR A 143 0.80 -7.61 0.22
N ARG A 144 0.04 -8.32 -0.63
CA ARG A 144 -0.02 -8.05 -2.08
C ARG A 144 -0.44 -6.61 -2.37
N GLY A 145 -1.46 -6.11 -1.67
CA GLY A 145 -1.95 -4.75 -1.84
C GLY A 145 -0.92 -3.70 -1.39
N SER A 146 -0.26 -3.93 -0.27
CA SER A 146 0.81 -3.07 0.25
C SER A 146 2.01 -3.01 -0.70
N MET A 147 2.43 -4.15 -1.26
CA MET A 147 3.53 -4.21 -2.23
C MET A 147 3.19 -3.46 -3.52
N MET A 148 1.94 -3.53 -3.97
CA MET A 148 1.48 -2.78 -5.13
C MET A 148 1.51 -1.28 -4.89
N VAL A 149 1.05 -0.82 -3.71
CA VAL A 149 1.14 0.58 -3.29
C VAL A 149 2.60 1.03 -3.23
N ALA A 150 3.47 0.27 -2.56
CA ALA A 150 4.91 0.58 -2.46
C ALA A 150 5.55 0.74 -3.84
N THR A 151 5.21 -0.16 -4.78
CA THR A 151 5.73 -0.12 -6.15
C THR A 151 5.26 1.12 -6.90
N CYS A 152 3.96 1.43 -6.87
CA CYS A 152 3.41 2.60 -7.56
C CYS A 152 3.99 3.91 -7.01
N LEU A 153 4.21 3.97 -5.69
CA LEU A 153 4.84 5.12 -5.03
C LEU A 153 6.32 5.23 -5.39
N ALA A 154 7.07 4.13 -5.37
CA ALA A 154 8.49 4.12 -5.70
C ALA A 154 8.76 4.58 -7.14
N ILE A 155 7.89 4.19 -8.09
CA ILE A 155 8.00 4.58 -9.51
C ILE A 155 7.93 6.10 -9.69
N LEU A 156 7.05 6.81 -8.97
CA LEU A 156 7.00 8.26 -9.04
C LEU A 156 8.05 8.91 -8.12
N ALA A 157 8.29 8.35 -6.94
CA ALA A 157 9.18 8.92 -5.96
C ALA A 157 10.63 9.01 -6.45
N VAL A 158 11.09 8.06 -7.28
CA VAL A 158 12.45 8.06 -7.84
C VAL A 158 12.76 9.31 -8.68
N ASP A 159 11.74 9.96 -9.26
CA ASP A 159 11.92 11.19 -10.02
C ASP A 159 12.20 12.41 -9.13
N PHE A 160 11.98 12.31 -7.82
CA PHE A 160 12.22 13.37 -6.84
C PHE A 160 13.49 13.14 -6.03
N ARG A 161 14.18 14.24 -5.66
CA ARG A 161 15.39 14.19 -4.82
C ARG A 161 15.16 13.64 -3.41
N LEU A 162 13.92 13.65 -2.94
CA LEU A 162 13.54 13.16 -1.61
C LEU A 162 13.68 11.63 -1.49
N PHE A 163 13.65 10.91 -2.61
CA PHE A 163 13.72 9.46 -2.61
C PHE A 163 15.18 8.98 -2.53
N PRO A 164 15.53 8.12 -1.56
CA PRO A 164 16.89 7.61 -1.43
C PRO A 164 17.22 6.68 -2.59
N ARG A 165 18.23 7.07 -3.37
CA ARG A 165 18.55 6.42 -4.65
C ARG A 165 19.08 4.99 -4.55
N ARG A 166 19.45 4.55 -3.35
CA ARG A 166 19.76 3.13 -3.04
C ARG A 166 18.58 2.19 -3.36
N PHE A 167 17.35 2.70 -3.42
CA PHE A 167 16.14 1.93 -3.77
C PHE A 167 15.71 2.10 -5.23
N ALA A 168 16.40 2.94 -6.00
CA ALA A 168 16.14 3.11 -7.42
C ALA A 168 16.54 1.86 -8.21
N LYS A 169 16.14 1.80 -9.49
CA LYS A 169 16.54 0.71 -10.38
C LYS A 169 18.07 0.69 -10.51
N VAL A 170 18.66 -0.49 -10.29
CA VAL A 170 20.12 -0.67 -10.27
C VAL A 170 20.64 -0.86 -11.70
N GLU A 171 21.74 -0.20 -12.05
CA GLU A 171 22.43 -0.43 -13.34
C GLU A 171 23.53 -1.49 -13.22
N THR A 172 23.93 -1.84 -11.99
CA THR A 172 24.92 -2.88 -11.66
C THR A 172 24.28 -4.06 -10.90
N TRP A 173 25.07 -5.10 -10.59
CA TRP A 173 24.66 -6.28 -9.81
C TRP A 173 24.18 -5.89 -8.38
N GLY A 174 22.88 -5.64 -8.22
CA GLY A 174 22.24 -5.30 -6.94
C GLY A 174 20.72 -5.52 -6.97
N THR A 175 20.05 -5.35 -5.82
CA THR A 175 18.58 -5.50 -5.70
C THR A 175 17.90 -4.14 -5.60
N SER A 176 16.82 -3.93 -6.36
CA SER A 176 15.98 -2.71 -6.28
C SER A 176 14.65 -2.97 -5.57
N LEU A 177 14.13 -1.94 -4.89
CA LEU A 177 12.77 -1.96 -4.34
C LEU A 177 11.73 -2.14 -5.46
N MET A 178 12.00 -1.62 -6.66
CA MET A 178 11.10 -1.72 -7.82
C MET A 178 10.97 -3.17 -8.31
N ASP A 179 12.09 -3.90 -8.37
CA ASP A 179 12.12 -5.29 -8.82
C ASP A 179 11.50 -6.22 -7.77
N MET A 180 11.75 -5.96 -6.49
CA MET A 180 11.13 -6.66 -5.37
C MET A 180 9.62 -6.42 -5.31
N GLY A 181 9.17 -5.20 -5.59
CA GLY A 181 7.75 -4.82 -5.63
C GLY A 181 6.96 -5.56 -6.70
N VAL A 182 7.41 -5.48 -7.96
CA VAL A 182 6.76 -6.19 -9.08
C VAL A 182 6.90 -7.71 -8.94
N GLY A 183 8.09 -8.20 -8.57
CA GLY A 183 8.35 -9.63 -8.40
C GLY A 183 7.49 -10.27 -7.29
N SER A 184 7.37 -9.61 -6.14
CA SER A 184 6.53 -10.09 -5.04
C SER A 184 5.03 -9.99 -5.35
N PHE A 185 4.60 -9.00 -6.14
CA PHE A 185 3.22 -8.89 -6.62
C PHE A 185 2.87 -10.04 -7.56
N VAL A 186 3.74 -10.38 -8.52
CA VAL A 186 3.53 -11.52 -9.43
C VAL A 186 3.54 -12.84 -8.67
N TYR A 187 4.50 -13.02 -7.75
CA TYR A 187 4.61 -14.21 -6.91
C TYR A 187 3.36 -14.41 -6.04
N SER A 188 2.89 -13.36 -5.37
CA SER A 188 1.65 -13.41 -4.58
C SER A 188 0.38 -13.47 -5.43
N GLY A 189 0.44 -13.05 -6.70
CA GLY A 189 -0.63 -13.19 -7.68
C GLY A 189 -0.83 -14.62 -8.18
N GLY A 190 0.26 -15.40 -8.28
CA GLY A 190 0.21 -16.82 -8.60
C GLY A 190 -0.34 -17.69 -7.46
N LEU A 191 -0.33 -17.17 -6.23
CA LEU A 191 -0.97 -17.78 -5.07
C LEU A 191 -2.43 -17.31 -5.01
N GLU A 192 -3.35 -18.06 -5.64
CA GLU A 192 -4.78 -17.75 -5.69
C GLU A 192 -5.34 -17.39 -4.29
N THR A 193 -5.53 -16.10 -4.02
CA THR A 193 -6.08 -15.59 -2.76
C THR A 193 -7.37 -14.85 -3.03
N TYR A 194 -8.46 -15.60 -3.14
CA TYR A 194 -9.79 -15.02 -3.24
C TYR A 194 -10.37 -14.79 -1.83
N MET A 195 -10.65 -13.53 -1.54
CA MET A 195 -11.56 -13.06 -0.49
C MET A 195 -11.21 -13.46 0.95
N ALA A 196 -10.13 -12.89 1.47
CA ALA A 196 -9.89 -12.86 2.91
C ALA A 196 -10.11 -11.46 3.49
N ALA A 197 -10.24 -11.36 4.82
CA ALA A 197 -10.57 -10.12 5.54
C ALA A 197 -9.46 -9.06 5.37
N SER A 198 -9.57 -8.26 4.31
CA SER A 198 -8.60 -7.23 3.92
C SER A 198 -9.18 -5.83 4.10
N SER A 199 -8.29 -4.86 4.36
CA SER A 199 -8.65 -3.44 4.42
C SER A 199 -9.38 -3.02 3.14
N ARG A 200 -10.31 -2.06 3.23
CA ARG A 200 -11.14 -1.73 2.05
C ARG A 200 -10.27 -1.13 0.95
N VAL A 201 -9.29 -0.31 1.34
CA VAL A 201 -8.32 0.30 0.43
C VAL A 201 -7.48 -0.79 -0.28
N LEU A 202 -6.85 -1.70 0.48
CA LEU A 202 -6.00 -2.74 -0.09
C LEU A 202 -6.78 -3.73 -0.95
N ARG A 203 -8.02 -4.04 -0.57
CA ARG A 203 -8.90 -4.90 -1.36
C ARG A 203 -9.26 -4.26 -2.69
N ALA A 204 -9.63 -2.98 -2.70
CA ALA A 204 -9.97 -2.25 -3.91
C ALA A 204 -8.77 -2.19 -4.87
N ILE A 205 -7.58 -1.92 -4.31
CA ILE A 205 -6.30 -1.91 -5.04
C ILE A 205 -6.00 -3.29 -5.62
N ASN A 206 -6.12 -4.36 -4.83
CA ASN A 206 -5.85 -5.73 -5.27
C ASN A 206 -6.81 -6.22 -6.35
N ARG A 207 -8.08 -5.82 -6.28
CA ARG A 207 -9.14 -6.26 -7.19
C ARG A 207 -8.84 -5.91 -8.64
N ASN A 208 -8.29 -4.72 -8.87
CA ASN A 208 -7.95 -4.21 -10.20
C ASN A 208 -6.46 -3.84 -10.28
N GLY A 209 -5.59 -4.69 -9.70
CA GLY A 209 -4.20 -4.32 -9.46
C GLY A 209 -3.42 -3.89 -10.70
N LEU A 210 -3.62 -4.61 -11.81
CA LEU A 210 -2.98 -4.28 -13.09
C LEU A 210 -3.49 -2.93 -13.66
N ALA A 211 -4.80 -2.68 -13.61
CA ALA A 211 -5.35 -1.41 -14.08
C ALA A 211 -4.88 -0.22 -13.23
N VAL A 212 -4.83 -0.39 -11.91
CA VAL A 212 -4.30 0.64 -10.99
C VAL A 212 -2.81 0.88 -11.24
N PHE A 213 -2.03 -0.17 -11.53
CA PHE A 213 -0.62 -0.03 -11.90
C PHE A 213 -0.42 0.75 -13.20
N LEU A 214 -1.27 0.51 -14.22
CA LEU A 214 -1.23 1.28 -15.46
C LEU A 214 -1.59 2.75 -15.26
N VAL A 215 -2.63 3.02 -14.46
CA VAL A 215 -3.03 4.39 -14.10
C VAL A 215 -1.88 5.09 -13.36
N ALA A 216 -1.26 4.41 -12.40
CA ALA A 216 -0.09 4.90 -11.68
C ALA A 216 1.05 5.28 -12.66
N ASN A 217 1.42 4.40 -13.58
CA ASN A 217 2.47 4.69 -14.57
C ASN A 217 2.12 5.87 -15.49
N LEU A 218 0.86 5.97 -15.93
CA LEU A 218 0.40 7.09 -16.74
C LEU A 218 0.47 8.42 -15.97
N LEU A 219 0.03 8.41 -14.71
CA LEU A 219 0.12 9.56 -13.81
C LEU A 219 1.58 9.96 -13.55
N THR A 220 2.50 8.99 -13.44
CA THR A 220 3.94 9.28 -13.33
C THR A 220 4.46 10.02 -14.56
N GLY A 221 4.09 9.56 -15.76
CA GLY A 221 4.40 10.26 -17.01
C GLY A 221 3.86 11.69 -17.02
N LEU A 222 2.61 11.87 -16.56
CA LEU A 222 1.99 13.19 -16.47
C LEU A 222 2.72 14.12 -15.50
N VAL A 223 3.04 13.65 -14.29
CA VAL A 223 3.77 14.45 -13.29
C VAL A 223 5.16 14.83 -13.82
N ASN A 224 5.86 13.89 -14.44
CA ASN A 224 7.19 14.13 -15.02
C ASN A 224 7.20 15.16 -16.16
N MET A 225 6.11 15.27 -16.92
CA MET A 225 5.98 16.26 -17.98
C MET A 225 5.48 17.62 -17.49
N THR A 226 4.77 17.66 -16.36
CA THR A 226 4.12 18.87 -15.84
C THR A 226 4.93 19.56 -14.73
N VAL A 227 5.78 18.83 -14.02
CA VAL A 227 6.52 19.32 -12.86
C VAL A 227 8.03 19.10 -13.04
N PRO A 228 8.88 20.13 -12.83
CA PRO A 228 10.33 19.96 -12.79
C PRO A 228 10.75 19.26 -11.49
N THR A 229 10.60 17.94 -11.44
CA THR A 229 10.77 17.09 -10.24
C THR A 229 12.11 17.25 -9.51
N LEU A 230 13.16 17.68 -10.22
CA LEU A 230 14.49 17.91 -9.66
C LEU A 230 14.57 19.16 -8.76
N ASP A 231 13.71 20.16 -8.98
CA ASP A 231 13.79 21.47 -8.33
C ASP A 231 12.72 21.65 -7.24
N VAL A 232 11.88 20.64 -7.03
CA VAL A 232 10.82 20.66 -6.03
C VAL A 232 11.39 20.39 -4.63
N GLY A 233 11.08 21.27 -3.69
CA GLY A 233 11.47 21.12 -2.28
C GLY A 233 10.73 19.98 -1.56
N PRO A 234 11.26 19.48 -0.42
CA PRO A 234 10.75 18.28 0.27
C PRO A 234 9.25 18.30 0.60
N ALA A 235 8.73 19.44 1.09
CA ALA A 235 7.32 19.57 1.47
C ALA A 235 6.38 19.50 0.25
N ALA A 236 6.76 20.13 -0.85
CA ALA A 236 5.99 20.08 -2.10
C ALA A 236 6.06 18.68 -2.73
N THR A 237 7.21 18.00 -2.68
CA THR A 237 7.35 16.60 -3.09
C THR A 237 6.40 15.70 -2.31
N MET A 238 6.34 15.82 -0.99
CA MET A 238 5.40 15.04 -0.18
C MET A 238 3.95 15.33 -0.54
N GLY A 239 3.59 16.59 -0.80
CA GLY A 239 2.26 16.96 -1.27
C GLY A 239 1.90 16.29 -2.60
N ILE A 240 2.81 16.29 -3.57
CA ILE A 240 2.61 15.64 -4.86
C ILE A 240 2.48 14.12 -4.70
N LEU A 241 3.35 13.49 -3.90
CA LEU A 241 3.31 12.04 -3.68
C LEU A 241 2.02 11.60 -2.96
N VAL A 242 1.54 12.36 -1.97
CA VAL A 242 0.25 12.12 -1.31
C VAL A 242 -0.91 12.32 -2.28
N GLY A 243 -0.88 13.37 -3.09
CA GLY A 243 -1.91 13.63 -4.10
C GLY A 243 -1.99 12.54 -5.17
N TYR A 244 -0.84 12.08 -5.65
CA TYR A 244 -0.73 10.92 -6.53
C TYR A 244 -1.28 9.65 -5.86
N ALA A 245 -0.90 9.41 -4.61
CA ALA A 245 -1.38 8.27 -3.82
C ALA A 245 -2.90 8.26 -3.65
N ALA A 246 -3.48 9.42 -3.35
CA ALA A 246 -4.91 9.62 -3.23
C ALA A 246 -5.62 9.40 -4.58
N THR A 247 -5.00 9.82 -5.70
CA THR A 247 -5.59 9.69 -7.04
C THR A 247 -5.73 8.22 -7.45
N PHE A 248 -4.65 7.44 -7.43
CA PHE A 248 -4.75 6.02 -7.82
C PHE A 248 -5.59 5.21 -6.82
N THR A 249 -5.55 5.56 -5.53
CA THR A 249 -6.40 4.92 -4.51
C THR A 249 -7.88 5.25 -4.75
N GLY A 250 -8.19 6.49 -5.09
CA GLY A 250 -9.53 6.94 -5.44
C GLY A 250 -10.08 6.22 -6.68
N VAL A 251 -9.25 6.03 -7.71
CA VAL A 251 -9.61 5.22 -8.89
C VAL A 251 -9.90 3.77 -8.48
N ALA A 252 -9.03 3.15 -7.67
CA ALA A 252 -9.21 1.79 -7.21
C ALA A 252 -10.53 1.61 -6.43
N VAL A 253 -10.80 2.51 -5.48
CA VAL A 253 -12.01 2.51 -4.66
C VAL A 253 -13.25 2.80 -5.50
N GLY A 254 -13.17 3.75 -6.44
CA GLY A 254 -14.26 4.05 -7.37
C GLY A 254 -14.63 2.83 -8.21
N LEU A 255 -13.65 2.17 -8.83
CA LEU A 255 -13.86 0.93 -9.57
C LEU A 255 -14.49 -0.17 -8.71
N ASP A 256 -14.06 -0.30 -7.45
CA ASP A 256 -14.63 -1.24 -6.50
C ASP A 256 -16.11 -0.92 -6.17
N MET A 257 -16.43 0.36 -5.95
CA MET A 257 -17.79 0.83 -5.67
C MET A 257 -18.74 0.62 -6.85
N TYR A 258 -18.28 0.84 -8.08
CA TYR A 258 -19.06 0.56 -9.30
C TYR A 258 -19.07 -0.94 -9.67
N ASN A 259 -18.43 -1.79 -8.86
CA ASN A 259 -18.32 -3.22 -9.08
C ASN A 259 -17.68 -3.61 -10.42
N ILE A 260 -16.80 -2.75 -10.94
CA ILE A 260 -16.11 -2.95 -12.20
C ILE A 260 -14.83 -3.75 -11.95
N SER A 261 -14.69 -4.88 -12.63
CA SER A 261 -13.46 -5.68 -12.66
C SER A 261 -12.85 -5.59 -14.05
N ILE A 262 -11.66 -5.01 -14.14
CA ILE A 262 -10.92 -4.96 -15.39
C ILE A 262 -9.85 -6.05 -15.34
N LYS A 263 -10.05 -7.12 -16.11
CA LYS A 263 -9.04 -8.14 -16.36
C LYS A 263 -8.35 -7.77 -17.68
N LEU A 264 -7.13 -7.26 -17.58
CA LEU A 264 -6.21 -7.13 -18.71
C LEU A 264 -5.31 -8.36 -18.78
#